data_AF-R4WC96-F1
#
_entry.id   AF-R4WC96-F1
#
_cell.length_a   1.000
_cell.length_b   1.000
_cell.length_c   1.000
_cell.angle_alpha   90.00
_cell.angle_beta   90.00
_cell.angle_gamma   90.00
#
_symmetry.space_group_name_H-M   'P 1'
#
loop_
_entity.id
_entity.type
_entity.pdbx_description
1 polymer ?
#
loop_
_entity_poly.entity_id
_entity_poly.type
_entity_poly.pdbx_seq_one_letter_code
_entity_poly.pdbx_strand_id
1 'polypeptide(L)'
;HVAAAEHPEVVKKAQAEIDATVGSSGLLGADDVPRLGYLQCIVSETLRLYPVLPTLVPHESTADCAVGGHRVPGGTMLLVNVYAIHRDPATWADPDAFRPERFEDGGAEGKLLLPFGMGRRKCPGETLALRTVGLVLGTLIQCFDWDTVGAAAEVDMAQGVGITLPKAVPLEAICRPRKGMLDALQKL
;
A
#
# COMPACT_ATOMS: atom_id res chain seq x y z
N HIS A 1 -2.41 2.13 -7.23
CA HIS A 1 -1.16 1.38 -7.07
C HIS A 1 -1.21 0.19 -8.01
N VAL A 2 -0.13 -0.02 -8.76
CA VAL A 2 -0.03 -0.96 -9.89
C VAL A 2 -0.52 -2.38 -9.55
N ALA A 3 -0.28 -2.84 -8.32
CA ALA A 3 -0.73 -4.16 -7.88
C ALA A 3 -2.25 -4.35 -8.01
N ALA A 4 -3.08 -3.37 -7.64
CA ALA A 4 -4.52 -3.50 -7.78
C ALA A 4 -4.98 -3.59 -9.25
N ALA A 5 -4.26 -2.96 -10.18
CA ALA A 5 -4.64 -2.98 -11.60
C ALA A 5 -4.50 -4.38 -12.23
N GLU A 6 -3.56 -5.20 -11.74
CA GLU A 6 -3.42 -6.61 -12.13
C GLU A 6 -4.49 -7.53 -11.51
N HIS A 7 -5.31 -7.00 -10.61
CA HIS A 7 -6.34 -7.73 -9.87
C HIS A 7 -7.73 -7.10 -10.09
N PRO A 8 -8.37 -7.34 -11.26
CA PRO A 8 -9.66 -6.72 -11.59
C PRO A 8 -10.75 -6.98 -10.54
N GLU A 9 -10.72 -8.14 -9.88
CA GLU A 9 -11.60 -8.50 -8.77
C GLU A 9 -11.43 -7.59 -7.55
N VAL A 10 -10.19 -7.22 -7.22
CA VAL A 10 -9.86 -6.30 -6.12
C VAL A 10 -10.38 -4.90 -6.46
N VAL A 11 -10.12 -4.43 -7.69
CA VAL A 11 -10.61 -3.11 -8.14
C VAL A 11 -12.13 -3.07 -8.13
N LYS A 12 -12.81 -4.10 -8.65
CA LYS A 12 -14.29 -4.18 -8.65
C LYS A 12 -14.86 -4.18 -7.23
N LYS A 13 -14.24 -4.90 -6.29
CA LYS A 13 -14.68 -4.91 -4.89
C LYS A 13 -14.51 -3.53 -4.24
N ALA A 14 -13.41 -2.83 -4.50
CA ALA A 14 -13.20 -1.47 -4.03
C ALA A 14 -14.17 -0.45 -4.68
N GLN A 15 -14.45 -0.58 -5.99
CA GLN A 15 -15.45 0.23 -6.67
C GLN A 15 -16.83 0.06 -6.03
N ALA A 16 -17.25 -1.18 -5.75
CA ALA A 16 -18.52 -1.47 -5.09
C ALA A 16 -18.60 -0.85 -3.68
N GLU A 17 -17.52 -0.92 -2.90
CA GLU A 17 -17.43 -0.27 -1.59
C GLU A 17 -17.56 1.26 -1.68
N ILE A 18 -16.85 1.88 -2.63
CA ILE A 18 -16.88 3.32 -2.84
C ILE A 18 -18.28 3.78 -3.30
N ASP A 19 -18.86 3.09 -4.28
CA ASP A 19 -20.18 3.38 -4.82
C ASP A 19 -21.26 3.25 -3.72
N ALA A 20 -21.13 2.28 -2.81
CA ALA A 20 -22.04 2.12 -1.67
C ALA A 20 -21.87 3.23 -0.60
N THR A 21 -20.67 3.80 -0.46
CA THR A 21 -20.34 4.80 0.56
C THR A 21 -20.68 6.23 0.15
N VAL A 22 -20.39 6.57 -1.11
CA VAL A 22 -20.51 7.94 -1.66
C VAL A 22 -21.70 8.08 -2.61
N GLY A 23 -22.24 6.96 -3.11
CA GLY A 23 -23.21 6.96 -4.21
C GLY A 23 -22.54 7.14 -5.57
N SER A 24 -23.36 7.23 -6.62
CA SER A 24 -22.90 7.25 -8.01
C SER A 24 -22.70 8.63 -8.63
N SER A 25 -22.85 9.71 -7.86
CA SER A 25 -22.87 11.10 -8.39
C SER A 25 -21.98 12.10 -7.65
N GLY A 26 -21.44 11.74 -6.48
CA GLY A 26 -20.50 12.55 -5.71
C GLY A 26 -19.07 12.07 -5.87
N LEU A 27 -18.09 12.99 -5.86
CA LEU A 27 -16.67 12.62 -5.76
C LEU A 27 -16.33 12.24 -4.32
N LEU A 28 -15.44 11.25 -4.17
CA LEU A 28 -14.90 10.84 -2.89
C LEU A 28 -14.25 12.02 -2.16
N GLY A 29 -14.70 12.30 -0.94
CA GLY A 29 -14.12 13.29 -0.05
C GLY A 29 -13.11 12.70 0.94
N ALA A 30 -12.29 13.56 1.55
CA ALA A 30 -11.32 13.13 2.54
C ALA A 30 -11.96 12.48 3.79
N ASP A 31 -13.18 12.91 4.15
CA ASP A 31 -13.92 12.39 5.31
C ASP A 31 -14.59 11.03 5.03
N ASP A 32 -14.65 10.62 3.76
CA ASP A 32 -15.19 9.32 3.36
C ASP A 32 -14.16 8.21 3.50
N VAL A 33 -12.88 8.51 3.27
CA VAL A 33 -11.76 7.56 3.26
C VAL A 33 -11.70 6.65 4.51
N PRO A 34 -11.91 7.15 5.75
CA PRO A 34 -11.93 6.30 6.93
C PRO A 34 -13.01 5.21 6.92
N ARG A 35 -14.08 5.39 6.12
CA ARG A 35 -15.21 4.44 6.00
C ARG A 35 -14.97 3.36 4.95
N LEU A 36 -13.92 3.49 4.13
CA LEU A 36 -13.57 2.54 3.07
C LEU A 36 -12.60 1.48 3.60
N GLY A 37 -13.13 0.47 4.28
CA GLY A 37 -12.36 -0.58 4.93
C GLY A 37 -11.56 -1.44 3.94
N TYR A 38 -12.16 -1.83 2.83
CA TYR A 38 -11.49 -2.63 1.80
C TYR A 38 -10.44 -1.81 1.05
N LEU A 39 -10.69 -0.53 0.77
CA LEU A 39 -9.65 0.37 0.26
C LEU A 39 -8.44 0.45 1.20
N GLN A 40 -8.66 0.50 2.53
CA GLN A 40 -7.58 0.46 3.51
C GLN A 40 -6.83 -0.89 3.50
N CYS A 41 -7.53 -2.00 3.24
CA CYS A 41 -6.91 -3.31 3.05
C CYS A 41 -5.96 -3.32 1.83
N ILE A 42 -6.39 -2.72 0.70
CA ILE A 42 -5.56 -2.57 -0.50
C ILE A 42 -4.29 -1.75 -0.20
N VAL A 43 -4.44 -0.63 0.50
CA VAL A 43 -3.30 0.23 0.88
C VAL A 43 -2.34 -0.53 1.79
N SER A 44 -2.87 -1.25 2.79
CA SER A 44 -2.06 -2.02 3.75
C SER A 44 -1.29 -3.14 3.07
N GLU A 45 -1.93 -3.90 2.19
CA GLU A 45 -1.28 -4.98 1.44
C GLU A 45 -0.24 -4.44 0.44
N THR A 46 -0.54 -3.31 -0.19
CA THR A 46 0.43 -2.62 -1.05
C THR A 46 1.67 -2.22 -0.26
N LEU A 47 1.50 -1.62 0.92
CA LEU A 47 2.61 -1.19 1.77
C LEU A 47 3.36 -2.37 2.41
N ARG A 48 2.69 -3.51 2.61
CA ARG A 48 3.34 -4.75 3.04
C ARG A 48 4.29 -5.27 1.96
N LEU A 49 3.77 -5.47 0.75
CA LEU A 49 4.55 -6.02 -0.36
C LEU A 49 5.58 -5.04 -0.92
N TYR A 50 5.24 -3.76 -0.99
CA TYR A 50 6.07 -2.73 -1.62
C TYR A 50 6.31 -1.59 -0.62
N PRO A 51 7.04 -1.85 0.49
CA PRO A 51 7.38 -0.80 1.44
C PRO A 51 8.26 0.24 0.76
N VAL A 52 8.03 1.53 1.05
CA VAL A 52 8.80 2.62 0.43
C VAL A 52 10.30 2.47 0.72
N LEU A 53 10.65 2.08 1.94
CA LEU A 53 12.02 1.79 2.36
C LEU A 53 12.13 0.30 2.77
N PRO A 54 12.95 -0.51 2.08
CA PRO A 54 13.10 -1.93 2.44
C PRO A 54 13.82 -2.14 3.78
N THR A 55 14.66 -1.18 4.22
CA THR A 55 15.49 -1.28 5.43
C THR A 55 15.22 -0.22 6.51
N LEU A 56 14.09 0.51 6.43
CA LEU A 56 13.81 1.75 7.20
C LEU A 56 14.98 2.76 7.13
N VAL A 57 14.83 3.89 7.84
CA VAL A 57 15.93 4.83 8.06
C VAL A 57 16.91 4.22 9.08
N PRO A 58 18.23 4.27 8.84
CA PRO A 58 19.21 3.74 9.78
C PRO A 58 19.08 4.37 11.18
N HIS A 59 19.19 3.54 12.20
CA HIS A 59 19.28 3.97 13.60
C HIS A 59 20.69 3.70 14.13
N GLU A 60 21.05 4.32 15.25
CA GLU A 60 22.32 4.05 15.95
C GLU A 60 22.04 3.82 17.43
N SER A 61 22.69 2.81 18.02
CA SER A 61 22.62 2.55 19.46
C SER A 61 23.38 3.63 20.23
N THR A 62 22.75 4.24 21.24
CA THR A 62 23.41 5.27 22.06
C THR A 62 24.29 4.68 23.16
N ALA A 63 24.10 3.40 23.49
CA ALA A 63 24.81 2.67 24.53
C ALA A 63 24.77 1.17 24.23
N ASP A 64 25.60 0.40 24.93
CA ASP A 64 25.55 -1.06 24.89
C ASP A 64 24.14 -1.57 25.27
N CYS A 65 23.59 -2.45 24.43
CA CYS A 65 22.30 -3.08 24.67
C CYS A 65 22.28 -4.54 24.22
N ALA A 66 21.14 -5.21 24.36
CA ALA A 66 20.93 -6.56 23.86
C ALA A 66 19.66 -6.64 23.00
N VAL A 67 19.75 -7.31 21.86
CA VAL A 67 18.63 -7.54 20.92
C VAL A 67 18.60 -9.02 20.55
N GLY A 68 17.49 -9.71 20.81
CA GLY A 68 17.36 -11.14 20.50
C GLY A 68 18.41 -12.03 21.17
N GLY A 69 18.93 -11.63 22.34
CA GLY A 69 20.02 -12.33 23.03
C GLY A 69 21.44 -11.95 22.57
N HIS A 70 21.58 -11.08 21.56
CA HIS A 70 22.87 -10.62 21.07
C HIS A 70 23.28 -9.29 21.70
N ARG A 71 24.54 -9.16 22.14
CA ARG A 71 25.11 -7.88 22.59
C ARG A 71 25.32 -6.95 21.40
N VAL A 72 24.83 -5.72 21.51
CA VAL A 72 24.97 -4.64 20.54
C VAL A 72 25.72 -3.49 21.21
N PRO A 73 27.00 -3.24 20.87
CA PRO A 73 27.75 -2.12 21.43
C PRO A 73 27.11 -0.76 21.11
N GLY A 74 27.39 0.25 21.92
CA GLY A 74 27.09 1.65 21.56
C GLY A 74 27.77 2.08 20.25
N GLY A 75 27.11 2.93 19.47
CA GLY A 75 27.58 3.36 18.14
C GLY A 75 27.30 2.37 17.01
N THR A 76 26.53 1.31 17.26
CA THR A 76 26.20 0.32 16.23
C THR A 76 25.04 0.81 15.37
N MET A 77 25.23 0.84 14.06
CA MET A 77 24.16 1.11 13.10
C MET A 77 23.20 -0.08 13.00
N LEU A 78 21.90 0.21 13.11
CA LEU A 78 20.80 -0.73 12.95
C LEU A 78 20.04 -0.45 11.65
N LEU A 79 19.90 -1.48 10.82
CA LEU A 79 19.05 -1.51 9.64
C LEU A 79 17.93 -2.53 9.86
N VAL A 80 16.68 -2.08 9.86
CA VAL A 80 15.53 -2.97 10.07
C VAL A 80 15.04 -3.46 8.71
N ASN A 81 15.26 -4.74 8.40
CA ASN A 81 14.85 -5.34 7.13
C ASN A 81 13.33 -5.58 7.08
N VAL A 82 12.58 -4.51 6.86
CA VAL A 82 11.12 -4.51 6.72
C VAL A 82 10.68 -5.36 5.53
N TYR A 83 11.44 -5.36 4.43
CA TYR A 83 11.14 -6.20 3.27
C TYR A 83 11.06 -7.69 3.65
N ALA A 84 12.03 -8.19 4.42
CA ALA A 84 12.03 -9.58 4.89
C ALA A 84 10.94 -9.83 5.94
N ILE A 85 10.75 -8.93 6.91
CA ILE A 85 9.70 -9.06 7.94
C ILE A 85 8.31 -9.16 7.30
N HIS A 86 8.02 -8.32 6.32
CA HIS A 86 6.76 -8.30 5.61
C HIS A 86 6.52 -9.53 4.73
N ARG A 87 7.56 -10.34 4.47
CA ARG A 87 7.52 -11.55 3.64
C ARG A 87 7.86 -12.83 4.39
N ASP A 88 7.98 -12.76 5.71
CA ASP A 88 8.29 -13.93 6.52
C ASP A 88 7.15 -14.98 6.38
N PRO A 89 7.41 -16.17 5.81
CA PRO A 89 6.38 -17.19 5.63
C PRO A 89 5.87 -17.77 6.96
N ALA A 90 6.60 -17.58 8.08
CA ALA A 90 6.10 -17.95 9.40
C ALA A 90 5.00 -17.00 9.90
N THR A 91 4.95 -15.77 9.39
CA THR A 91 3.98 -14.73 9.76
C THR A 91 2.90 -14.54 8.69
N TRP A 92 3.26 -14.67 7.41
CA TRP A 92 2.43 -14.38 6.25
C TRP A 92 2.31 -15.60 5.33
N ALA A 93 1.16 -16.27 5.31
CA ALA A 93 0.87 -17.34 4.35
C ALA A 93 0.93 -16.81 2.92
N ASP A 94 1.55 -17.50 1.94
CA ASP A 94 1.74 -16.97 0.58
C ASP A 94 2.32 -15.54 0.57
N PRO A 95 3.50 -15.31 1.15
CA PRO A 95 3.97 -13.97 1.52
C PRO A 95 4.13 -13.03 0.31
N ASP A 96 4.38 -13.56 -0.89
CA ASP A 96 4.55 -12.76 -2.09
C ASP A 96 3.25 -12.50 -2.86
N ALA A 97 2.16 -13.17 -2.50
CA ALA A 97 0.86 -12.96 -3.14
C ALA A 97 0.19 -11.68 -2.63
N PHE A 98 -0.26 -10.83 -3.56
CA PHE A 98 -1.07 -9.66 -3.27
C PHE A 98 -2.50 -10.08 -2.92
N ARG A 99 -2.84 -10.01 -1.63
CA ARG A 99 -4.15 -10.42 -1.09
C ARG A 99 -4.63 -9.43 -0.02
N PRO A 100 -5.36 -8.36 -0.41
CA PRO A 100 -5.92 -7.38 0.52
C PRO A 100 -6.74 -8.00 1.66
N GLU A 101 -7.42 -9.11 1.40
CA GLU A 101 -8.28 -9.86 2.33
C GLU A 101 -7.54 -10.27 3.62
N ARG A 102 -6.20 -10.28 3.63
CA ARG A 102 -5.41 -10.48 4.85
C ARG A 102 -5.69 -9.45 5.94
N PHE A 103 -6.14 -8.27 5.56
CA PHE A 103 -6.40 -7.14 6.46
C PHE A 103 -7.88 -6.95 6.79
N GLU A 104 -8.78 -7.73 6.17
CA GLU A 104 -10.20 -7.71 6.50
C GLU A 104 -10.44 -8.33 7.88
N ASP A 105 -11.46 -7.85 8.57
CA ASP A 105 -11.97 -8.40 9.84
C ASP A 105 -10.87 -8.67 10.91
N GLY A 106 -9.82 -7.85 10.94
CA GLY A 106 -8.71 -8.01 11.87
C GLY A 106 -7.75 -9.16 11.53
N GLY A 107 -7.78 -9.72 10.31
CA GLY A 107 -6.95 -10.86 9.90
C GLY A 107 -5.43 -10.64 9.96
N ALA A 108 -4.99 -9.39 10.12
CA ALA A 108 -3.59 -9.01 10.31
C ALA A 108 -3.29 -8.48 11.72
N GLU A 109 -4.26 -8.52 12.64
CA GLU A 109 -4.05 -8.10 14.03
C GLU A 109 -2.93 -8.92 14.68
N GLY A 110 -2.05 -8.24 15.41
CA GLY A 110 -0.87 -8.85 16.02
C GLY A 110 0.28 -9.18 15.06
N LYS A 111 0.10 -9.06 13.74
CA LYS A 111 1.20 -9.23 12.78
C LYS A 111 2.07 -7.98 12.72
N LEU A 112 3.37 -8.18 12.54
CA LEU A 112 4.32 -7.08 12.45
C LEU A 112 4.28 -6.44 11.06
N LEU A 113 3.59 -5.29 10.97
CA LEU A 113 3.52 -4.44 9.77
C LEU A 113 4.15 -3.08 10.09
N LEU A 114 5.24 -2.74 9.41
CA LEU A 114 6.12 -1.60 9.70
C LEU A 114 6.41 -0.65 8.51
N PRO A 115 5.46 -0.32 7.63
CA PRO A 115 5.72 0.53 6.47
C PRO A 115 6.14 1.97 6.84
N PHE A 116 5.82 2.40 8.06
CA PHE A 116 6.17 3.70 8.62
C PHE A 116 7.12 3.60 9.83
N GLY A 117 7.69 2.41 10.07
CA GLY A 117 8.49 2.12 11.26
C GLY A 117 7.68 2.12 12.56
N MET A 118 8.36 2.22 13.69
CA MET A 118 7.76 2.20 15.03
C MET A 118 8.58 2.98 16.06
N GLY A 119 7.98 3.21 17.24
CA GLY A 119 8.62 3.88 18.36
C GLY A 119 8.86 5.37 18.12
N ARG A 120 9.89 5.92 18.80
CA ARG A 120 10.18 7.37 18.83
C ARG A 120 10.53 7.99 17.47
N ARG A 121 10.87 7.17 16.49
CA ARG A 121 11.23 7.59 15.12
C ARG A 121 10.25 7.07 14.08
N LYS A 122 9.06 6.62 14.50
CA LYS A 122 7.96 6.33 13.59
C LYS A 122 7.73 7.55 12.69
N CYS A 123 7.45 7.31 11.41
CA CYS A 123 7.27 8.37 10.43
C CYS A 123 6.20 9.37 10.92
N PRO A 124 6.55 10.65 11.12
CA PRO A 124 5.57 11.65 11.58
C PRO A 124 4.50 11.95 10.51
N GLY A 125 4.76 11.57 9.25
CA GLY A 125 3.86 11.75 8.12
C GLY A 125 2.87 10.61 7.90
N GLU A 126 2.85 9.54 8.72
CA GLU A 126 1.99 8.36 8.52
C GLU A 126 0.52 8.75 8.31
N THR A 127 -0.06 9.55 9.21
CA THR A 127 -1.47 9.95 9.12
C THR A 127 -1.78 10.72 7.84
N LEU A 128 -0.90 11.64 7.45
CA LEU A 128 -1.06 12.40 6.20
C LEU A 128 -0.93 11.49 4.98
N ALA A 129 0.08 10.62 4.97
CA ALA A 129 0.33 9.69 3.88
C ALA A 129 -0.86 8.75 3.66
N LEU A 130 -1.38 8.13 4.73
CA LEU A 130 -2.51 7.21 4.63
C LEU A 130 -3.79 7.91 4.16
N ARG A 131 -4.06 9.13 4.65
CA ARG A 131 -5.21 9.93 4.17
C ARG A 131 -5.08 10.32 2.70
N THR A 132 -3.90 10.83 2.31
CA THR A 132 -3.66 11.26 0.93
C THR A 132 -3.66 10.09 -0.04
N VAL A 133 -2.98 8.99 0.29
CA VAL A 133 -2.97 7.78 -0.54
C VAL A 133 -4.37 7.19 -0.64
N GLY A 134 -5.11 7.09 0.47
CA GLY A 134 -6.50 6.64 0.45
C GLY A 134 -7.38 7.50 -0.43
N LEU A 135 -7.32 8.82 -0.31
CA LEU A 135 -8.11 9.74 -1.14
C LEU A 135 -7.74 9.61 -2.62
N VAL A 136 -6.45 9.73 -2.97
CA VAL A 136 -5.99 9.68 -4.35
C VAL A 136 -6.31 8.32 -4.98
N LEU A 137 -6.01 7.22 -4.29
CA LEU A 137 -6.29 5.87 -4.79
C LEU A 137 -7.80 5.64 -4.94
N GLY A 138 -8.58 6.03 -3.92
CA GLY A 138 -10.03 5.91 -3.94
C GLY A 138 -10.65 6.69 -5.09
N THR A 139 -10.26 7.94 -5.31
CA THR A 139 -10.75 8.76 -6.44
C THR A 139 -10.36 8.17 -7.79
N LEU A 140 -9.13 7.64 -7.92
CA LEU A 140 -8.69 6.98 -9.15
C LEU A 140 -9.51 5.71 -9.46
N ILE A 141 -9.82 4.90 -8.44
CA ILE A 141 -10.67 3.71 -8.57
C ILE A 141 -12.13 4.12 -8.84
N GLN A 142 -12.60 5.18 -8.19
CA GLN A 142 -13.95 5.70 -8.35
C GLN A 142 -14.19 6.19 -9.78
N CYS A 143 -13.23 6.89 -10.37
CA CYS A 143 -13.42 7.62 -11.62
C CYS A 143 -13.09 6.83 -12.88
N PHE A 144 -12.21 5.83 -12.80
CA PHE A 144 -11.64 5.20 -13.99
C PHE A 144 -11.69 3.68 -13.93
N ASP A 145 -11.96 3.09 -15.10
CA ASP A 145 -11.62 1.71 -15.43
C ASP A 145 -10.20 1.67 -15.99
N TRP A 146 -9.43 0.65 -15.59
CA TRP A 146 -7.99 0.55 -15.85
C TRP A 146 -7.73 -0.67 -16.73
N ASP A 147 -6.98 -0.47 -17.81
CA ASP A 147 -6.50 -1.52 -18.70
C ASP A 147 -4.99 -1.39 -18.91
N THR A 148 -4.31 -2.50 -19.16
CA THR A 148 -2.88 -2.49 -19.53
C THR A 148 -2.68 -2.09 -20.98
N VAL A 149 -1.53 -1.49 -21.29
CA VAL A 149 -1.17 -1.17 -22.68
C VAL A 149 -0.78 -2.47 -23.39
N GLY A 150 -1.61 -2.91 -24.33
CA GLY A 150 -1.50 -4.21 -24.99
C GLY A 150 -2.30 -5.27 -24.24
N ALA A 151 -3.32 -5.82 -24.90
CA ALA A 151 -4.42 -6.60 -24.30
C ALA A 151 -4.03 -7.91 -23.56
N ALA A 152 -2.74 -8.20 -23.36
CA ALA A 152 -2.23 -9.44 -22.75
C ALA A 152 -0.85 -9.31 -22.10
N ALA A 153 -0.29 -8.10 -21.92
CA ALA A 153 1.01 -7.96 -21.27
C ALA A 153 0.82 -7.94 -19.74
N GLU A 154 1.33 -8.97 -19.04
CA GLU A 154 1.49 -8.94 -17.59
C GLU A 154 2.34 -7.72 -17.22
N VAL A 155 1.96 -7.00 -16.15
CA VAL A 155 2.77 -5.86 -15.71
C VAL A 155 4.01 -6.36 -14.99
N ASP A 156 5.18 -5.92 -15.47
CA ASP A 156 6.45 -6.23 -14.81
C ASP A 156 6.50 -5.59 -13.41
N MET A 157 6.46 -6.43 -12.37
CA MET A 157 6.52 -6.01 -10.96
C MET A 157 7.95 -6.01 -10.38
N ALA A 158 8.97 -6.21 -11.20
CA ALA A 158 10.37 -6.13 -10.79
C ALA A 158 10.71 -4.76 -10.20
N GLN A 159 11.62 -4.78 -9.22
CA GLN A 159 12.05 -3.60 -8.50
C GLN A 159 13.32 -3.02 -9.13
N GLY A 160 13.36 -1.69 -9.25
CA GLY A 160 14.54 -0.96 -9.68
C GLY A 160 15.56 -0.82 -8.55
N VAL A 161 16.70 -0.23 -8.88
CA VAL A 161 17.80 -0.01 -7.94
C VAL A 161 17.62 1.33 -7.22
N GLY A 162 17.73 1.35 -5.89
CA GLY A 162 17.66 2.59 -5.12
C GLY A 162 17.58 2.37 -3.61
N ILE A 163 17.51 3.48 -2.87
CA ILE A 163 17.21 3.49 -1.42
C ILE A 163 15.72 3.14 -1.19
N THR A 164 14.86 3.50 -2.13
CA THR A 164 13.46 3.11 -2.15
C THR A 164 13.25 1.85 -3.00
N LEU A 165 12.02 1.35 -3.07
CA LEU A 165 11.62 0.27 -3.98
C LEU A 165 10.85 0.81 -5.21
N PRO A 166 11.51 1.51 -6.17
CA PRO A 166 10.86 1.91 -7.41
C PRO A 166 10.56 0.68 -8.28
N LYS A 167 9.67 0.83 -9.26
CA LYS A 167 9.53 -0.18 -10.33
C LYS A 167 10.75 -0.14 -11.25
N ALA A 168 11.18 -1.31 -11.72
CA ALA A 168 12.25 -1.42 -12.71
C ALA A 168 11.80 -0.83 -14.06
N VAL A 169 10.56 -1.13 -14.45
CA VAL A 169 9.89 -0.57 -15.63
C VAL A 169 8.70 0.27 -15.16
N PRO A 170 8.57 1.54 -15.58
CA PRO A 170 7.38 2.34 -15.27
C PRO A 170 6.08 1.65 -15.72
N LEU A 171 5.01 1.80 -14.95
CA LEU A 171 3.69 1.32 -15.38
C LEU A 171 3.16 2.22 -16.50
N GLU A 172 2.76 1.61 -17.61
CA GLU A 172 1.90 2.22 -18.61
C GLU A 172 0.50 1.61 -18.52
N ALA A 173 -0.52 2.45 -18.36
CA ALA A 173 -1.90 2.02 -18.23
C ALA A 173 -2.84 2.96 -19.01
N ILE A 174 -3.95 2.41 -19.48
CA ILE A 174 -5.04 3.15 -20.11
C ILE A 174 -6.12 3.35 -19.06
N CYS A 175 -6.45 4.61 -18.79
CA CYS A 175 -7.54 4.98 -17.89
C CYS A 175 -8.74 5.43 -18.72
N ARG A 176 -9.87 4.71 -18.60
CA ARG A 176 -11.13 5.09 -19.23
C ARG A 176 -12.10 5.60 -18.17
N PRO A 177 -12.73 6.77 -18.35
CA PRO A 177 -13.75 7.25 -17.42
C PRO A 177 -14.86 6.22 -17.23
N ARG A 178 -15.22 5.91 -15.98
CA ARG A 178 -16.37 5.06 -15.66
C ARG A 178 -17.64 5.77 -16.11
N LYS A 179 -18.57 5.02 -16.70
CA LYS A 179 -19.84 5.57 -17.22
C LYS A 179 -20.62 6.38 -16.18
N GLY A 180 -20.65 5.91 -14.93
CA GLY A 180 -21.33 6.60 -13.82
C GLY A 180 -20.68 7.93 -13.41
N MET A 181 -19.41 8.16 -13.76
CA MET A 181 -18.64 9.33 -13.34
C MET A 181 -18.46 10.39 -14.42
N LEU A 182 -18.98 10.16 -15.64
CA LEU A 182 -18.85 11.11 -16.76
C LEU A 182 -19.36 12.51 -16.40
N ASP A 183 -20.53 12.60 -15.79
CA ASP A 183 -21.14 13.88 -15.40
C ASP A 183 -20.35 14.61 -14.31
N ALA A 184 -19.71 13.87 -13.39
CA ALA A 184 -18.89 14.44 -12.33
C ALA A 184 -17.56 14.94 -12.89
N LEU A 185 -16.94 14.17 -13.80
CA LEU A 185 -15.66 14.50 -14.43
C LEU A 185 -15.77 15.67 -15.41
N GLN A 186 -16.91 15.85 -16.09
CA GLN A 186 -17.15 16.99 -16.98
C GLN A 186 -17.30 18.33 -16.25
N LYS A 187 -17.53 18.32 -14.93
CA LYS A 187 -17.73 19.52 -14.11
C LYS A 187 -16.45 20.01 -13.42
N LEU A 188 -15.34 19.26 -13.55
CA LEU A 188 -14.00 19.63 -13.08
C LEU A 188 -13.31 20.54 -14.09
#